data_AF-A0A0C1UGM5-F1
#
_entry.id   AF-A0A0C1UGM5-F1
#
_cell.length_a   1.000
_cell.length_b   1.000
_cell.length_c   1.000
_cell.angle_alpha   90.00
_cell.angle_beta   90.00
_cell.angle_gamma   90.00
#
_symmetry.space_group_name_H-M   'P 1'
#
loop_
_entity.id
_entity.type
_entity.pdbx_description
1 polymer ?
#
loop_
_entity_poly.entity_id
_entity_poly.type
_entity_poly.pdbx_seq_one_letter_code
_entity_poly.pdbx_strand_id
1 'polypeptide(L)'
;MKKNKILPISATLLIILGLWVALIPFSRPLPGGEIFSFENTPEASCRSPIFGTFAEDSPSYDVYVSPKPKIGDPTINQSISCSSRATFRFVFGFSLFLLGTCLIIYFKRNKKWKT
;
A
#
# COMPACT_ATOMS: atom_id res chain seq x y z
N MET A 1 0.71 11.93 -30.93
CA MET A 1 1.85 11.84 -29.99
C MET A 1 2.85 10.80 -30.52
N LYS A 2 4.14 11.10 -30.70
CA LYS A 2 5.13 10.14 -31.28
C LYS A 2 5.25 8.90 -30.37
N LYS A 3 4.96 7.70 -30.89
CA LYS A 3 5.06 6.39 -30.18
C LYS A 3 6.38 6.24 -29.40
N ASN A 4 7.45 6.85 -29.91
CA ASN A 4 8.81 6.83 -29.38
C ASN A 4 8.96 7.46 -27.99
N LYS A 5 8.00 8.30 -27.54
CA LYS A 5 8.02 8.95 -26.23
C LYS A 5 7.03 8.36 -25.21
N ILE A 6 5.99 7.65 -25.63
CA ILE A 6 4.94 7.11 -24.73
C ILE A 6 5.51 6.00 -23.83
N LEU A 7 6.37 5.17 -24.42
CA LEU A 7 6.92 3.98 -23.79
C LEU A 7 7.91 4.29 -22.64
N PRO A 8 8.87 5.22 -22.76
CA PRO A 8 9.70 5.62 -21.62
C PRO A 8 8.88 6.33 -20.53
N ILE A 9 7.84 7.09 -20.88
CA ILE A 9 6.94 7.73 -19.90
C ILE A 9 6.21 6.67 -19.08
N SER A 10 5.66 5.65 -19.75
CA SER A 10 4.98 4.52 -19.09
C SER A 10 5.93 3.74 -18.18
N ALA A 11 7.18 3.50 -18.59
CA ALA A 11 8.16 2.83 -17.76
C ALA A 11 8.53 3.64 -16.50
N THR A 12 8.71 4.96 -16.63
CA THR A 12 8.94 5.84 -15.47
C THR A 12 7.72 5.87 -14.54
N LEU A 13 6.50 5.89 -15.08
CA LEU A 13 5.28 5.81 -14.27
C LEU A 13 5.21 4.51 -13.48
N LEU A 14 5.58 3.37 -14.08
CA LEU A 14 5.63 2.08 -13.37
C LEU A 14 6.63 2.08 -12.22
N ILE A 15 7.79 2.71 -12.40
CA ILE A 15 8.81 2.85 -11.35
C ILE A 15 8.27 3.68 -10.19
N ILE A 16 7.71 4.86 -10.49
CA ILE A 16 7.17 5.77 -9.47
C ILE A 16 6.00 5.10 -8.73
N LEU A 17 5.08 4.47 -9.46
CA LEU A 17 3.94 3.77 -8.88
C LEU A 17 4.40 2.60 -8.01
N GLY A 18 5.38 1.82 -8.48
CA GLY A 18 5.94 0.70 -7.72
C GLY A 18 6.55 1.14 -6.39
N LEU A 19 7.34 2.22 -6.40
CA LEU A 19 7.91 2.82 -5.18
C LEU A 19 6.82 3.37 -4.26
N TRP A 20 5.84 4.08 -4.80
CA TRP A 20 4.72 4.65 -4.05
C TRP A 20 3.94 3.55 -3.32
N VAL A 21 3.62 2.45 -4.02
CA VAL A 21 2.90 1.32 -3.44
C VAL A 21 3.73 0.57 -2.39
N ALA A 22 5.04 0.44 -2.57
CA ALA A 22 5.92 -0.27 -1.62
C ALA A 22 6.27 0.56 -0.37
N LEU A 23 6.25 1.89 -0.46
CA LEU A 23 6.78 2.77 0.59
C LEU A 23 5.72 3.50 1.41
N ILE A 24 4.53 3.73 0.86
CA ILE A 24 3.57 4.61 1.54
C ILE A 24 2.75 3.85 2.58
N PRO A 25 2.65 4.38 3.82
CA PRO A 25 1.74 3.87 4.84
C PRO A 25 0.32 3.75 4.31
N PHE A 26 -0.42 2.78 4.83
CA PHE A 26 -1.79 2.54 4.39
C PHE A 26 -2.69 2.29 5.59
N SER A 27 -3.96 2.59 5.44
CA SER A 27 -4.96 2.28 6.44
C SER A 27 -5.80 1.07 6.05
N ARG A 28 -6.40 0.44 7.05
CA ARG A 28 -7.44 -0.59 6.86
C ARG A 28 -8.63 -0.28 7.77
N PRO A 29 -9.85 -0.67 7.38
CA PRO A 29 -11.00 -0.52 8.24
C PRO A 29 -10.79 -1.24 9.57
N LEU A 30 -11.20 -0.58 10.66
CA LEU A 30 -11.11 -1.11 12.01
C LEU A 30 -12.19 -2.19 12.21
N PRO A 31 -11.82 -3.44 12.56
CA PRO A 31 -12.78 -4.48 12.92
C PRO A 31 -13.52 -4.09 14.22
N GLY A 32 -14.83 -4.34 14.31
CA GLY A 32 -15.65 -3.91 15.46
C GLY A 32 -16.11 -2.44 15.39
N GLY A 33 -15.45 -1.63 14.55
CA GLY A 33 -15.83 -0.27 14.25
C GLY A 33 -15.63 0.73 15.40
N GLU A 34 -16.05 1.95 15.14
CA GLU A 34 -16.19 3.04 16.08
C GLU A 34 -17.65 3.49 16.08
N ILE A 35 -18.01 4.46 16.91
CA ILE A 35 -19.33 5.07 16.88
C ILE A 35 -19.56 5.63 15.46
N PHE A 36 -20.68 5.25 14.83
CA PHE A 36 -20.98 5.65 13.46
C PHE A 36 -20.84 7.17 13.31
N SER A 37 -19.95 7.59 12.40
CA SER A 37 -19.71 8.98 12.07
C SER A 37 -19.90 9.20 10.57
N PHE A 38 -20.50 10.33 10.21
CA PHE A 38 -20.58 10.77 8.82
C PHE A 38 -19.30 11.44 8.35
N GLU A 39 -18.42 11.84 9.27
CA GLU A 39 -17.16 12.52 8.94
C GLU A 39 -16.10 11.53 8.44
N ASN A 40 -15.91 10.41 9.16
CA ASN A 40 -14.83 9.46 8.91
C ASN A 40 -15.27 8.03 9.24
N THR A 41 -14.66 7.08 8.52
CA THR A 41 -14.70 5.65 8.85
C THR A 41 -13.51 5.33 9.76
N PRO A 42 -13.65 4.43 10.75
CA PRO A 42 -12.55 4.10 11.64
C PRO A 42 -11.48 3.35 10.86
N GLU A 43 -10.26 3.87 10.90
CA GLU A 43 -9.14 3.24 10.22
C GLU A 43 -8.01 2.88 11.20
N ALA A 44 -7.51 1.67 11.09
CA ALA A 44 -6.22 1.29 11.65
C ALA A 44 -5.12 1.73 10.70
N SER A 45 -4.21 2.57 11.20
CA SER A 45 -3.02 3.04 10.53
C SER A 45 -1.93 1.97 10.58
N CYS A 46 -1.67 1.33 9.44
CA CYS A 46 -0.56 0.40 9.29
C CYS A 46 0.73 1.14 8.91
N ARG A 47 1.88 0.56 9.25
CA ARG A 47 3.19 1.09 8.85
C ARG A 47 3.40 0.95 7.34
N SER A 48 4.52 1.51 6.85
CA SER A 48 4.87 1.34 5.44
C SER A 48 5.01 -0.15 5.08
N PRO A 49 4.67 -0.55 3.84
CA PRO A 49 4.70 -1.96 3.44
C PRO A 49 6.07 -2.63 3.61
N ILE A 50 7.18 -1.91 3.38
CA ILE A 50 8.52 -2.44 3.68
C ILE A 50 8.64 -2.81 5.16
N PHE A 51 8.31 -1.90 6.08
CA PHE A 51 8.42 -2.19 7.51
C PHE A 51 7.40 -3.23 7.96
N GLY A 52 6.16 -3.21 7.46
CA GLY A 52 5.15 -4.20 7.84
C GLY A 52 5.36 -5.61 7.25
N THR A 53 6.23 -5.75 6.25
CA THR A 53 6.63 -7.06 5.71
C THR A 53 7.77 -7.68 6.54
N PHE A 54 8.72 -6.87 7.01
CA PHE A 54 9.93 -7.36 7.69
C PHE A 54 9.93 -7.19 9.22
N ALA A 55 9.03 -6.36 9.75
CA ALA A 55 8.78 -6.22 11.18
C ALA A 55 7.32 -6.57 11.48
N GLU A 56 7.07 -7.09 12.67
CA GLU A 56 5.70 -7.27 13.16
C GLU A 56 4.99 -5.92 13.18
N ASP A 57 3.97 -5.79 12.33
CA ASP A 57 3.06 -4.64 12.29
C ASP A 57 1.68 -5.08 12.75
N SER A 58 1.49 -4.94 14.06
CA SER A 58 0.25 -5.28 14.77
C SER A 58 -0.16 -4.13 15.71
N PRO A 59 -0.58 -2.97 15.17
CA PRO A 59 -1.08 -1.89 16.01
C PRO A 59 -2.32 -2.34 16.79
N SER A 60 -2.39 -1.90 18.04
CA SER A 60 -3.45 -2.21 18.99
C SER A 60 -4.43 -1.06 19.08
N TYR A 61 -5.72 -1.36 18.95
CA TYR A 61 -6.80 -0.38 19.01
C TYR A 61 -7.90 -0.85 19.96
N ASP A 62 -8.50 0.11 20.66
CA ASP A 62 -9.71 -0.13 21.43
C ASP A 62 -10.90 -0.15 20.49
N VAL A 63 -11.55 -1.32 20.40
CA VAL A 63 -12.69 -1.55 19.52
C VAL A 63 -13.93 -1.87 20.34
N TYR A 64 -15.08 -1.38 19.89
CA TYR A 64 -16.34 -1.68 20.55
C TYR A 64 -16.79 -3.10 20.27
N VAL A 65 -17.37 -3.75 21.29
CA VAL A 65 -17.88 -5.14 21.19
C VAL A 65 -19.36 -5.15 20.78
N SER A 66 -20.08 -4.08 21.10
CA SER A 66 -21.52 -3.97 20.87
C SER A 66 -21.86 -3.65 19.41
N PRO A 67 -22.82 -4.37 18.79
CA PRO A 67 -23.36 -3.96 17.50
C PRO A 67 -24.09 -2.62 17.65
N LYS A 68 -23.63 -1.57 16.94
CA LYS A 68 -24.04 -0.15 17.04
C LYS A 68 -23.58 0.54 18.36
N PRO A 69 -22.27 0.78 18.51
CA PRO A 69 -21.73 1.33 19.73
C PRO A 69 -22.18 2.76 20.00
N LYS A 70 -22.28 3.10 21.30
CA LYS A 70 -22.52 4.44 21.84
C LYS A 70 -21.40 4.83 22.81
N ILE A 71 -21.27 6.14 23.08
CA ILE A 71 -20.35 6.62 24.13
C ILE A 71 -20.71 5.93 25.45
N GLY A 72 -19.72 5.28 26.07
CA GLY A 72 -19.85 4.56 27.33
C GLY A 72 -20.02 3.04 27.20
N ASP A 73 -20.16 2.51 25.98
CA ASP A 73 -20.15 1.07 25.74
C ASP A 73 -18.76 0.47 25.99
N PRO A 74 -18.67 -0.81 26.41
CA PRO A 74 -17.40 -1.45 26.69
C PRO A 74 -16.56 -1.63 25.41
N THR A 75 -15.26 -1.36 25.55
CA THR A 75 -14.25 -1.58 24.51
C THR A 75 -13.33 -2.73 24.90
N ILE A 76 -12.77 -3.40 23.89
CA ILE A 76 -11.70 -4.39 24.05
C ILE A 76 -10.48 -3.93 23.26
N ASN A 77 -9.29 -4.18 23.81
CA ASN A 77 -8.06 -3.95 23.07
C ASN A 77 -7.85 -5.10 22.09
N GLN A 78 -7.88 -4.80 20.79
CA GLN A 78 -7.65 -5.76 19.72
C GLN A 78 -6.42 -5.38 18.90
N SER A 79 -5.50 -6.34 18.75
CA SER A 79 -4.37 -6.22 17.84
C SER A 79 -4.81 -6.53 16.40
N ILE A 80 -4.39 -5.68 15.47
CA ILE A 80 -4.78 -5.80 14.07
C ILE A 80 -3.55 -6.15 13.24
N SER A 81 -3.50 -7.36 12.70
CA SER A 81 -2.39 -7.75 11.81
C SER A 81 -2.46 -6.99 10.48
N CYS A 82 -1.45 -6.15 10.24
CA CYS A 82 -1.25 -5.42 8.98
C CYS A 82 -0.30 -6.16 8.02
N SER A 83 0.43 -7.17 8.51
CA SER A 83 1.56 -7.79 7.81
C SER A 83 1.19 -8.42 6.46
N SER A 84 0.05 -9.12 6.35
CA SER A 84 -0.37 -9.73 5.08
C SER A 84 -0.61 -8.68 3.98
N ARG A 85 -1.26 -7.57 4.33
CA ARG A 85 -1.54 -6.47 3.37
C ARG A 85 -0.27 -5.68 3.06
N ALA A 86 0.61 -5.49 4.03
CA ALA A 86 1.93 -4.92 3.82
C ALA A 86 2.75 -5.77 2.83
N THR A 87 2.78 -7.09 3.03
CA THR A 87 3.47 -8.04 2.15
C THR A 87 2.95 -7.97 0.72
N PHE A 88 1.62 -7.97 0.54
CA PHE A 88 1.02 -7.84 -0.78
C PHE A 88 1.42 -6.53 -1.48
N ARG A 89 1.31 -5.39 -0.79
CA ARG A 89 1.66 -4.08 -1.34
C ARG A 89 3.15 -4.02 -1.69
N PHE A 90 4.01 -4.57 -0.83
CA PHE A 90 5.44 -4.63 -1.08
C PHE A 90 5.76 -5.46 -2.32
N VAL A 91 5.27 -6.70 -2.41
CA VAL A 91 5.53 -7.58 -3.56
C VAL A 91 4.99 -6.98 -4.86
N PHE A 92 3.76 -6.45 -4.84
CA PHE A 92 3.16 -5.83 -6.01
C PHE A 92 3.91 -4.56 -6.45
N GLY A 93 4.24 -3.68 -5.50
CA GLY A 93 4.99 -2.45 -5.77
C GLY A 93 6.40 -2.74 -6.29
N PHE A 94 7.10 -3.70 -5.68
CA PHE A 94 8.43 -4.12 -6.12
C PHE A 94 8.41 -4.75 -7.52
N SER A 95 7.37 -5.53 -7.84
CA SER A 95 7.18 -6.10 -9.18
C SER A 95 7.01 -5.01 -10.24
N LEU A 96 6.21 -3.97 -9.96
CA LEU A 96 6.04 -2.82 -10.86
C LEU A 96 7.35 -2.05 -11.06
N PHE A 97 8.11 -1.85 -9.98
CA PHE A 97 9.42 -1.20 -10.01
C PHE A 97 10.42 -1.96 -10.90
N LEU A 98 10.51 -3.29 -10.74
CA LEU A 98 11.37 -4.14 -11.55
C LEU A 98 10.95 -4.12 -13.03
N LEU A 99 9.65 -4.27 -13.32
CA LEU A 99 9.12 -4.21 -14.68
C LEU A 99 9.46 -2.89 -15.37
N GLY A 100 9.24 -1.75 -14.71
CA GLY A 100 9.59 -0.44 -15.23
C GLY A 100 11.10 -0.29 -15.49
N THR A 101 11.94 -0.78 -14.58
CA THR A 101 13.40 -0.76 -14.72
C THR A 101 13.87 -1.62 -15.90
N CYS A 102 13.36 -2.84 -16.02
CA CYS A 102 13.66 -3.74 -17.13
C CYS A 102 13.27 -3.13 -18.48
N LEU A 103 12.11 -2.47 -18.57
CA LEU A 103 11.68 -1.77 -19.78
C LEU A 103 12.65 -0.66 -20.17
N ILE A 104 13.08 0.18 -19.23
CA ILE A 104 14.06 1.25 -19.51
C ILE A 104 15.38 0.67 -20.03
N ILE A 105 15.90 -0.37 -19.39
CA ILE A 105 17.15 -1.03 -19.79
C ILE A 105 17.00 -1.64 -21.19
N TYR A 106 15.90 -2.34 -21.45
CA TYR A 106 15.60 -2.93 -22.74
C TYR A 106 15.57 -1.88 -23.86
N PHE A 107 14.91 -0.74 -23.64
CA PHE A 107 14.90 0.35 -24.62
C PHE A 107 16.26 0.97 -24.85
N LYS A 108 17.04 1.16 -23.79
CA LYS A 108 18.39 1.73 -23.90
C LYS A 108 19.30 0.81 -24.72
N ARG A 109 19.20 -0.51 -24.51
CA ARG A 109 19.94 -1.52 -25.30
C ARG A 109 19.47 -1.55 -26.76
N ASN A 110 18.17 -1.60 -27.00
CA ASN A 110 17.63 -1.74 -28.36
C ASN A 110 17.82 -0.46 -29.21
N LYS A 111 17.84 0.73 -28.60
CA LYS A 111 18.27 1.96 -29.29
C LYS A 111 19.75 1.94 -29.67
N LYS A 112 20.61 1.33 -28.84
CA LYS A 112 22.05 1.22 -29.09
C LYS A 112 22.40 0.24 -30.22
N TRP A 113 21.51 -0.69 -30.57
CA TRP A 113 21.69 -1.68 -31.64
C TRP A 113 21.17 -1.22 -33.01
N LYS A 114 20.56 -0.02 -33.09
CA LYS A 114 20.04 0.57 -34.34
C LYS A 114 20.98 1.62 -34.96
N THR A 115 22.25 1.62 -34.56
CA THR A 115 23.38 2.35 -35.15
C THR A 115 24.41 1.35 -35.60
#